data_AF-A0A2A4VTM3-F1
#
_entry.id   AF-A0A2A4VTM3-F1
#
_cell.length_a   1.000
_cell.length_b   1.000
_cell.length_c   1.000
_cell.angle_alpha   90.00
_cell.angle_beta   90.00
_cell.angle_gamma   90.00
#
_symmetry.space_group_name_H-M   'P 1'
#
loop_
_entity.id
_entity.type
_entity.pdbx_description
1 polymer ?
#
loop_
_entity_poly.entity_id
_entity_poly.type
_entity_poly.pdbx_seq_one_letter_code
_entity_poly.pdbx_strand_id
1 'polypeptide(L)'
;MKKSIEVMWKEGFINEAHLTAPKINDLYNRKSQNIVDKLQNMFAINIKAIIVGNLFMLIMMTVIGAPFLGLYLFCLILPLIIIAKKELKKSVNLSKGQSSYDYLMSFDRWLKSSIAAYSSYYKVFYPLFFLGMAVQGIVSNAGGELIALLVEIFPTDTVILGQPYYLIVALITVILIVARYAEALYRLDLNIVYGRQFKKLAELITDMEELRK
;
A
#
# COMPACT_ATOMS: atom_id res chain seq x y z
N MET A 1 -15.95 22.48 -49.27
CA MET A 1 -15.12 22.75 -48.08
C MET A 1 -14.55 24.16 -48.20
N LYS A 2 -14.88 25.08 -47.28
CA LYS A 2 -14.73 26.52 -47.52
C LYS A 2 -13.34 27.13 -47.21
N LYS A 3 -12.39 26.40 -46.61
CA LYS A 3 -11.01 26.88 -46.40
C LYS A 3 -9.99 25.74 -46.49
N SER A 4 -8.83 26.02 -47.10
CA SER A 4 -7.66 25.15 -47.14
C SER A 4 -6.98 25.11 -45.77
N ILE A 5 -6.32 23.99 -45.44
CA ILE A 5 -5.53 23.84 -44.21
C ILE A 5 -4.47 24.95 -44.10
N GLU A 6 -3.86 25.35 -45.21
CA GLU A 6 -2.87 26.42 -45.24
C GLU A 6 -3.46 27.79 -44.82
N VAL A 7 -4.71 28.06 -45.22
CA VAL A 7 -5.42 29.29 -44.84
C VAL A 7 -5.76 29.25 -43.35
N MET A 8 -6.17 28.10 -42.81
CA MET A 8 -6.40 27.95 -41.37
C MET A 8 -5.12 28.14 -40.55
N TRP A 9 -3.98 27.63 -41.03
CA TRP A 9 -2.69 27.82 -40.37
C TRP A 9 -2.27 29.29 -40.40
N LYS A 10 -2.30 29.95 -41.56
CA LYS A 10 -1.95 31.38 -41.66
C LYS A 10 -2.84 32.27 -40.80
N GLU A 11 -4.15 32.03 -40.78
CA GLU A 11 -5.08 32.77 -39.91
C GLU A 11 -4.83 32.54 -38.41
N GLY A 12 -4.35 31.34 -38.05
CA GLY A 12 -4.00 30.98 -36.67
C GLY A 12 -2.72 31.65 -36.15
N PHE A 13 -1.69 31.77 -36.99
CA PHE A 13 -0.40 32.39 -36.60
C PHE A 13 -0.41 33.93 -36.72
N ILE A 14 -1.22 34.51 -37.61
CA ILE A 14 -1.26 35.98 -37.77
C ILE A 14 -2.00 36.66 -36.60
N ASN A 15 -2.83 35.94 -35.86
CA ASN A 15 -3.56 36.44 -34.67
C ASN A 15 -2.76 36.34 -33.35
N GLU A 16 -1.43 36.28 -33.40
CA GLU A 16 -0.57 36.29 -32.21
C GLU A 16 -0.77 37.54 -31.33
N ALA A 17 -1.12 38.69 -31.91
CA ALA A 17 -1.41 39.92 -31.16
C ALA A 17 -2.67 39.83 -30.25
N HIS A 18 -3.53 38.83 -30.47
CA HIS A 18 -4.71 38.54 -29.65
C HIS A 18 -4.57 37.27 -28.79
N LEU A 19 -3.39 36.63 -28.78
CA LEU A 19 -3.07 35.56 -27.84
C LEU A 19 -2.82 36.16 -26.44
N THR A 20 -3.89 36.67 -25.81
CA THR A 20 -3.88 36.74 -24.36
C THR A 20 -3.70 35.31 -23.86
N ALA A 21 -2.57 35.03 -23.22
CA ALA A 21 -2.35 33.73 -22.58
C ALA A 21 -3.60 33.42 -21.74
N PRO A 22 -4.25 32.25 -21.92
CA PRO A 22 -5.47 31.95 -21.20
C PRO A 22 -5.18 32.15 -19.72
N LYS A 23 -5.99 32.95 -19.02
CA LYS A 23 -5.83 33.15 -17.58
C LYS A 23 -5.81 31.76 -16.94
N ILE A 24 -4.63 31.34 -16.50
CA ILE A 24 -4.39 30.15 -15.69
C ILE A 24 -5.00 30.45 -14.31
N ASN A 25 -6.31 30.68 -14.25
CA ASN A 25 -6.94 31.26 -13.09
C ASN A 25 -7.08 30.24 -11.95
N ASP A 26 -6.79 28.95 -12.21
CA ASP A 26 -7.09 27.86 -11.28
C ASP A 26 -6.23 26.58 -11.45
N LEU A 27 -5.05 26.67 -12.09
CA LEU A 27 -4.25 25.47 -12.37
C LEU A 27 -3.78 24.76 -11.10
N TYR A 28 -3.36 25.49 -10.07
CA TYR A 28 -2.89 24.91 -8.81
C TYR A 28 -4.01 24.21 -8.05
N ASN A 29 -5.21 24.78 -8.02
CA ASN A 29 -6.37 24.12 -7.44
C ASN A 29 -6.71 22.82 -8.20
N ARG A 30 -6.71 22.85 -9.54
CA ARG A 30 -6.92 21.63 -10.33
C ARG A 30 -5.81 20.60 -10.15
N LYS A 31 -4.54 21.01 -10.12
CA LYS A 31 -3.37 20.12 -9.92
C LYS A 31 -3.42 19.48 -8.54
N SER A 32 -3.77 20.26 -7.51
CA SER A 32 -3.93 19.78 -6.13
C SER A 32 -5.08 18.77 -5.99
N GLN A 33 -6.25 19.08 -6.56
CA GLN A 33 -7.39 18.15 -6.58
C GLN A 33 -7.05 16.87 -7.33
N ASN A 34 -6.40 16.96 -8.49
CA ASN A 34 -6.04 15.80 -9.29
C ASN A 34 -5.08 14.85 -8.56
N ILE A 35 -4.02 15.36 -7.91
CA ILE A 35 -3.09 14.48 -7.18
C ILE A 35 -3.76 13.81 -5.97
N VAL A 36 -4.59 14.55 -5.23
CA VAL A 36 -5.33 14.03 -4.08
C VAL A 36 -6.35 12.99 -4.52
N ASP A 37 -7.19 13.31 -5.51
CA ASP A 37 -8.21 12.41 -6.05
C ASP A 37 -7.55 11.15 -6.64
N LYS A 38 -6.38 11.29 -7.29
CA LYS A 38 -5.62 10.15 -7.81
C LYS A 38 -5.17 9.22 -6.68
N LEU A 39 -4.58 9.76 -5.61
CA LEU A 39 -4.14 8.97 -4.45
C LEU A 39 -5.33 8.29 -3.74
N GLN A 40 -6.42 9.03 -3.49
CA GLN A 40 -7.64 8.48 -2.92
C GLN A 40 -8.21 7.33 -3.74
N ASN A 41 -8.26 7.50 -5.07
CA ASN A 41 -8.72 6.45 -5.98
C ASN A 41 -7.79 5.23 -5.95
N MET A 42 -6.47 5.43 -5.91
CA MET A 42 -5.53 4.32 -5.79
C MET A 42 -5.70 3.56 -4.46
N PHE A 43 -5.92 4.25 -3.34
CA PHE A 43 -6.25 3.61 -2.06
C PHE A 43 -7.57 2.85 -2.14
N ALA A 44 -8.61 3.43 -2.73
CA ALA A 44 -9.91 2.79 -2.89
C ALA A 44 -9.84 1.50 -3.72
N ILE A 45 -9.09 1.53 -4.83
CA ILE A 45 -8.85 0.36 -5.69
C ILE A 45 -8.05 -0.69 -4.92
N ASN A 46 -7.00 -0.30 -4.21
CA ASN A 46 -6.19 -1.22 -3.41
C ASN A 46 -7.04 -1.93 -2.33
N ILE A 47 -7.90 -1.20 -1.60
CA ILE A 47 -8.81 -1.80 -0.62
C ILE A 47 -9.74 -2.82 -1.27
N LYS A 48 -10.32 -2.50 -2.44
CA LYS A 48 -11.16 -3.45 -3.20
C LYS A 48 -10.37 -4.68 -3.64
N ALA A 49 -9.15 -4.49 -4.13
CA ALA A 49 -8.26 -5.57 -4.54
C ALA A 49 -7.89 -6.48 -3.36
N ILE A 50 -7.62 -5.91 -2.17
CA ILE A 50 -7.38 -6.69 -0.96
C ILE A 50 -8.62 -7.50 -0.56
N ILE A 51 -9.82 -6.93 -0.62
CA ILE A 51 -11.06 -7.66 -0.29
C ILE A 51 -11.26 -8.87 -1.22
N VAL A 52 -11.14 -8.64 -2.54
CA VAL A 52 -11.30 -9.71 -3.53
C VAL A 52 -10.18 -10.74 -3.41
N GLY A 53 -8.94 -10.28 -3.26
CA GLY A 53 -7.77 -11.13 -3.06
C GLY A 53 -7.87 -11.98 -1.80
N ASN A 54 -8.42 -11.44 -0.71
CA ASN A 54 -8.61 -12.16 0.54
C ASN A 54 -9.61 -13.32 0.38
N LEU A 55 -10.73 -13.08 -0.31
CA LEU A 55 -11.71 -14.12 -0.60
C LEU A 55 -11.14 -15.19 -1.56
N PHE A 56 -10.43 -14.73 -2.60
CA PHE A 56 -9.77 -15.63 -3.54
C PHE A 56 -8.72 -16.51 -2.85
N MET A 57 -7.91 -15.92 -1.97
CA MET A 57 -6.89 -16.64 -1.19
C MET A 57 -7.51 -17.72 -0.32
N LEU A 58 -8.64 -17.44 0.35
CA LEU A 58 -9.37 -18.42 1.15
C LEU A 58 -9.79 -19.65 0.31
N ILE A 59 -10.34 -19.41 -0.89
CA ILE A 59 -10.73 -20.48 -1.82
C ILE A 59 -9.50 -21.26 -2.27
N MET A 60 -8.43 -20.58 -2.70
CA MET A 60 -7.21 -21.22 -3.19
C MET A 60 -6.54 -22.07 -2.12
N MET A 61 -6.43 -21.56 -0.88
CA MET A 61 -5.88 -22.32 0.25
C MET A 61 -6.70 -23.58 0.54
N THR A 62 -8.03 -23.53 0.36
CA THR A 62 -8.89 -24.71 0.50
C THR A 62 -8.61 -25.74 -0.61
N VAL A 63 -8.47 -25.30 -1.86
CA VAL A 63 -8.19 -26.18 -3.01
C VAL A 63 -6.85 -26.91 -2.87
N ILE A 64 -5.82 -26.26 -2.32
CA ILE A 64 -4.50 -26.87 -2.10
C ILE A 64 -4.40 -27.69 -0.80
N GLY A 65 -5.51 -27.88 -0.06
CA GLY A 65 -5.54 -28.69 1.16
C GLY A 65 -5.09 -27.97 2.44
N ALA A 66 -4.99 -26.63 2.43
CA ALA A 66 -4.65 -25.80 3.58
C ALA A 66 -5.82 -24.87 4.03
N PRO A 67 -7.07 -25.36 4.19
CA PRO A 67 -8.23 -24.51 4.46
C PRO A 67 -8.11 -23.71 5.77
N PHE A 68 -7.47 -24.27 6.80
CA PHE A 68 -7.26 -23.60 8.08
C PHE A 68 -6.31 -22.41 7.96
N LEU A 69 -5.23 -22.52 7.17
CA LEU A 69 -4.36 -21.38 6.86
C LEU A 69 -5.15 -20.31 6.09
N GLY A 70 -5.96 -20.72 5.12
CA GLY A 70 -6.85 -19.81 4.38
C GLY A 70 -7.77 -19.02 5.31
N LEU A 71 -8.45 -19.70 6.22
CA LEU A 71 -9.34 -19.06 7.20
C LEU A 71 -8.59 -18.15 8.17
N TYR A 72 -7.43 -18.59 8.65
CA TYR A 72 -6.57 -17.80 9.52
C TYR A 72 -6.13 -16.49 8.86
N LEU A 73 -5.59 -16.56 7.64
CA LEU A 73 -5.17 -15.39 6.87
C LEU A 73 -6.35 -14.49 6.53
N PHE A 74 -7.50 -15.07 6.21
CA PHE A 74 -8.73 -14.34 5.96
C PHE A 74 -9.11 -13.45 7.15
N CYS A 75 -9.17 -14.05 8.35
CA CYS A 75 -9.46 -13.35 9.59
C CYS A 75 -8.38 -12.31 9.94
N LEU A 76 -7.11 -12.62 9.68
CA LEU A 76 -5.98 -11.73 9.96
C LEU A 76 -6.03 -10.43 9.14
N ILE A 77 -6.55 -10.49 7.91
CA ILE A 77 -6.65 -9.33 7.00
C ILE A 77 -7.89 -8.45 7.30
N LEU A 78 -8.94 -8.98 7.93
CA LEU A 78 -10.19 -8.23 8.17
C LEU A 78 -9.97 -6.90 8.93
N PRO A 79 -9.22 -6.84 10.05
CA PRO A 79 -8.96 -5.59 10.75
C PRO A 79 -8.31 -4.54 9.85
N LEU A 80 -7.34 -4.94 9.02
CA LEU A 80 -6.67 -4.03 8.08
C LEU A 80 -7.66 -3.41 7.09
N ILE A 81 -8.59 -4.19 6.54
CA ILE A 81 -9.64 -3.69 5.63
C ILE A 81 -10.53 -2.66 6.34
N ILE A 82 -10.92 -2.93 7.59
CA ILE A 82 -11.78 -2.04 8.39
C ILE A 82 -11.08 -0.70 8.64
N ILE A 83 -9.83 -0.76 9.09
CA ILE A 83 -9.00 0.44 9.32
C ILE A 83 -8.82 1.19 8.00
N ALA A 84 -8.61 0.48 6.90
CA ALA A 84 -8.36 1.12 5.63
C ALA A 84 -9.56 1.89 5.09
N LYS A 85 -10.75 1.32 5.20
CA LYS A 85 -12.00 2.02 4.88
C LYS A 85 -12.20 3.23 5.79
N LYS A 86 -11.90 3.11 7.09
CA LYS A 86 -12.02 4.20 8.05
C LYS A 86 -11.07 5.36 7.71
N GLU A 87 -9.80 5.08 7.43
CA GLU A 87 -8.82 6.10 7.07
C GLU A 87 -9.13 6.75 5.72
N LEU A 88 -9.52 5.96 4.70
CA LEU A 88 -9.91 6.52 3.41
C LEU A 88 -11.11 7.47 3.54
N LYS A 89 -12.13 7.12 4.34
CA LYS A 89 -13.28 7.98 4.58
C LYS A 89 -12.89 9.33 5.21
N LYS A 90 -11.91 9.35 6.11
CA LYS A 90 -11.39 10.61 6.69
C LYS A 90 -10.79 11.52 5.61
N SER A 91 -10.05 10.96 4.64
CA SER A 91 -9.46 11.75 3.56
C SER A 91 -10.49 12.40 2.64
N VAL A 92 -11.60 11.71 2.36
CA VAL A 92 -12.64 12.19 1.44
C VAL A 92 -13.38 13.40 2.03
N ASN A 93 -13.44 13.47 3.36
CA ASN A 93 -14.10 14.55 4.09
C ASN A 93 -13.20 15.79 4.29
N LEU A 94 -11.98 15.81 3.73
CA LEU A 94 -11.13 16.99 3.77
C LEU A 94 -11.73 18.11 2.90
N SER A 95 -11.81 19.33 3.46
CA SER A 95 -12.46 20.46 2.78
C SER A 95 -11.70 20.87 1.52
N LYS A 96 -12.36 20.78 0.36
CA LYS A 96 -11.86 21.24 -0.94
C LYS A 96 -12.01 22.76 -1.14
N GLY A 97 -12.65 23.47 -0.20
CA GLY A 97 -12.94 24.91 -0.27
C GLY A 97 -11.86 25.82 0.34
N GLN A 98 -10.77 25.24 0.86
CA GLN A 98 -9.61 25.99 1.35
C GLN A 98 -8.66 26.32 0.18
N SER A 99 -7.63 27.13 0.44
CA SER A 99 -6.58 27.38 -0.58
C SER A 99 -5.96 26.05 -1.04
N SER A 100 -5.44 25.98 -2.28
CA SER A 100 -4.76 24.77 -2.79
C SER A 100 -3.64 24.31 -1.86
N TYR A 101 -2.92 25.26 -1.25
CA TYR A 101 -1.87 24.97 -0.29
C TYR A 101 -2.41 24.32 0.99
N ASP A 102 -3.42 24.91 1.61
CA ASP A 102 -4.01 24.35 2.83
C ASP A 102 -4.64 22.98 2.59
N TYR A 103 -5.22 22.78 1.40
CA TYR A 103 -5.76 21.49 0.97
C TYR A 103 -4.68 20.41 0.88
N LEU A 104 -3.56 20.69 0.19
CA LEU A 104 -2.45 19.74 0.08
C LEU A 104 -1.79 19.45 1.43
N MET A 105 -1.58 20.46 2.25
CA MET A 105 -0.99 20.30 3.59
C MET A 105 -1.90 19.51 4.52
N SER A 106 -3.21 19.68 4.42
CA SER A 106 -4.18 18.89 5.18
C SER A 106 -4.20 17.44 4.72
N PHE A 107 -4.11 17.20 3.40
CA PHE A 107 -4.00 15.86 2.86
C PHE A 107 -2.68 15.17 3.22
N ASP A 108 -1.54 15.85 3.12
CA ASP A 108 -0.22 15.31 3.52
C ASP A 108 -0.17 14.94 5.00
N ARG A 109 -0.70 15.79 5.88
CA ARG A 109 -0.83 15.49 7.32
C ARG A 109 -1.70 14.25 7.56
N TRP A 110 -2.85 14.17 6.89
CA TRP A 110 -3.70 12.97 6.96
C TRP A 110 -2.94 11.73 6.46
N LEU A 111 -2.24 11.82 5.32
CA LEU A 111 -1.50 10.72 4.71
C LEU A 111 -0.43 10.19 5.66
N LYS A 112 0.39 11.08 6.24
CA LYS A 112 1.41 10.72 7.24
C LYS A 112 0.81 10.07 8.47
N SER A 113 -0.29 10.61 8.99
CA SER A 113 -1.02 10.03 10.12
C SER A 113 -1.59 8.65 9.78
N SER A 114 -2.11 8.48 8.58
CA SER A 114 -2.67 7.22 8.08
C SER A 114 -1.56 6.16 8.02
N ILE A 115 -0.42 6.47 7.38
CA ILE A 115 0.76 5.59 7.32
C ILE A 115 1.23 5.18 8.72
N ALA A 116 1.29 6.11 9.67
CA ALA A 116 1.68 5.81 11.05
C ALA A 116 0.69 4.86 11.75
N ALA A 117 -0.62 5.05 11.53
CA ALA A 117 -1.65 4.17 12.07
C ALA A 117 -1.45 2.74 11.54
N TYR A 118 -1.34 2.55 10.22
CA TYR A 118 -1.10 1.23 9.64
C TYR A 118 0.21 0.61 10.09
N SER A 119 1.30 1.37 10.16
CA SER A 119 2.60 0.86 10.60
C SER A 119 2.50 0.15 11.96
N SER A 120 1.68 0.67 12.88
CA SER A 120 1.42 0.05 14.17
C SER A 120 0.72 -1.31 14.05
N TYR A 121 -0.23 -1.45 13.13
CA TYR A 121 -0.88 -2.74 12.85
C TYR A 121 0.06 -3.72 12.15
N TYR A 122 0.88 -3.24 11.22
CA TYR A 122 1.82 -4.10 10.49
C TYR A 122 2.91 -4.71 11.39
N LYS A 123 3.24 -4.06 12.52
CA LYS A 123 4.09 -4.62 13.59
C LYS A 123 3.54 -5.92 14.19
N VAL A 124 2.22 -6.09 14.20
CA VAL A 124 1.56 -7.32 14.66
C VAL A 124 1.22 -8.24 13.50
N PHE A 125 0.77 -7.67 12.37
CA PHE A 125 0.37 -8.43 11.19
C PHE A 125 1.48 -9.28 10.60
N TYR A 126 2.69 -8.73 10.33
CA TYR A 126 3.73 -9.52 9.66
C TYR A 126 4.23 -10.70 10.51
N PRO A 127 4.49 -10.54 11.82
CA PRO A 127 4.82 -11.68 12.68
C PRO A 127 3.73 -12.76 12.69
N LEU A 128 2.45 -12.38 12.80
CA LEU A 128 1.33 -13.32 12.78
C LEU A 128 1.16 -13.99 11.41
N PHE A 129 1.35 -13.24 10.33
CA PHE A 129 1.32 -13.78 8.98
C PHE A 129 2.41 -14.85 8.82
N PHE A 130 3.65 -14.53 9.20
CA PHE A 130 4.76 -15.47 9.14
C PHE A 130 4.52 -16.69 10.04
N LEU A 131 4.01 -16.49 11.25
CA LEU A 131 3.69 -17.59 12.16
C LEU A 131 2.68 -18.55 11.54
N GLY A 132 1.60 -18.05 10.94
CA GLY A 132 0.61 -18.89 10.26
C GLY A 132 1.22 -19.70 9.12
N MET A 133 2.06 -19.06 8.29
CA MET A 133 2.78 -19.73 7.20
C MET A 133 3.73 -20.81 7.72
N ALA A 134 4.48 -20.51 8.79
CA ALA A 134 5.42 -21.44 9.37
C ALA A 134 4.73 -22.65 10.02
N VAL A 135 3.64 -22.43 10.76
CA VAL A 135 2.82 -23.51 11.32
C VAL A 135 2.27 -24.39 10.21
N GLN A 136 1.71 -23.80 9.14
CA GLN A 136 1.25 -24.57 7.99
C GLN A 136 2.38 -25.37 7.32
N GLY A 137 3.56 -24.78 7.21
CA GLY A 137 4.76 -25.46 6.73
C GLY A 137 5.08 -26.70 7.57
N ILE A 138 5.19 -26.54 8.88
CA ILE A 138 5.52 -27.63 9.82
C ILE A 138 4.51 -28.79 9.75
N VAL A 139 3.21 -28.50 9.67
CA VAL A 139 2.17 -29.55 9.65
C VAL A 139 1.91 -30.15 8.27
N SER A 140 2.50 -29.58 7.21
CA SER A 140 2.35 -30.10 5.85
C SER A 140 3.22 -31.33 5.63
N ASN A 141 2.81 -32.21 4.70
CA ASN A 141 3.60 -33.39 4.33
C ASN A 141 5.02 -33.02 3.88
N ALA A 142 5.14 -32.01 3.00
CA ALA A 142 6.43 -31.54 2.51
C ALA A 142 7.31 -30.97 3.63
N GLY A 143 6.73 -30.21 4.57
CA GLY A 143 7.49 -29.71 5.71
C GLY A 143 7.92 -30.82 6.66
N GLY A 144 7.07 -31.82 6.89
CA GLY A 144 7.42 -33.01 7.67
C GLY A 144 8.61 -33.78 7.10
N GLU A 145 8.64 -33.99 5.79
CA GLU A 145 9.78 -34.61 5.08
C GLU A 145 11.07 -33.79 5.23
N LEU A 146 10.99 -32.47 5.06
CA LEU A 146 12.14 -31.57 5.26
C LEU A 146 12.66 -31.60 6.71
N ILE A 147 11.76 -31.66 7.68
CA ILE A 147 12.12 -31.73 9.10
C ILE A 147 12.77 -33.08 9.41
N ALA A 148 12.26 -34.19 8.84
CA ALA A 148 12.85 -35.51 9.00
C ALA A 148 14.29 -35.55 8.46
N LEU A 149 14.51 -35.02 7.25
CA LEU A 149 15.85 -34.91 6.66
C LEU A 149 16.78 -34.03 7.52
N LEU A 150 16.25 -32.93 8.06
CA LEU A 150 17.01 -32.04 8.94
C LEU A 150 17.44 -32.75 10.24
N VAL A 151 16.56 -33.57 10.83
CA VAL A 151 16.87 -34.38 12.01
C VAL A 151 17.87 -35.49 11.70
N GLU A 152 17.83 -36.08 10.50
CA GLU A 152 18.82 -37.06 10.06
C GLU A 152 20.23 -36.46 9.98
N ILE A 153 20.34 -35.23 9.47
CA ILE A 153 21.63 -34.50 9.37
C ILE A 153 22.08 -33.96 10.72
N PHE A 154 21.16 -33.46 11.54
CA PHE A 154 21.41 -32.92 12.88
C PHE A 154 20.58 -33.65 13.94
N PRO A 155 21.01 -34.85 14.35
CA PRO A 155 20.28 -35.65 15.33
C PRO A 155 20.14 -34.92 16.65
N THR A 156 18.94 -35.00 17.24
CA THR A 156 18.67 -34.43 18.55
C THR A 156 17.57 -35.21 19.27
N ASP A 157 17.75 -35.41 20.57
CA ASP A 157 16.72 -35.98 21.44
C ASP A 157 15.85 -34.89 22.08
N THR A 158 16.26 -33.62 21.94
CA THR A 158 15.55 -32.48 22.56
C THR A 158 14.45 -31.98 21.64
N VAL A 159 13.21 -32.34 21.97
CA VAL A 159 12.00 -32.01 21.22
C VAL A 159 11.12 -31.06 22.03
N ILE A 160 10.63 -30.01 21.40
CA ILE A 160 9.71 -29.01 21.96
C ILE A 160 8.49 -28.93 21.04
N LEU A 161 7.29 -29.12 21.59
CA LEU A 161 6.02 -29.15 20.83
C LEU A 161 6.02 -30.16 19.66
N GLY A 162 6.69 -31.30 19.83
CA GLY A 162 6.82 -32.31 18.79
C GLY A 162 7.80 -31.97 17.67
N GLN A 163 8.53 -30.85 17.79
CA GLN A 163 9.54 -30.42 16.82
C GLN A 163 10.93 -30.30 17.46
N PRO A 164 12.03 -30.48 16.69
CA PRO A 164 13.38 -30.27 17.20
C PRO A 164 13.58 -28.86 17.78
N TYR A 165 14.26 -28.75 18.92
CA TYR A 165 14.40 -27.47 19.63
C TYR A 165 14.97 -26.34 18.75
N TYR A 166 15.94 -26.65 17.88
CA TYR A 166 16.59 -25.65 17.01
C TYR A 166 15.60 -25.06 15.99
N LEU A 167 14.57 -25.79 15.58
CA LEU A 167 13.54 -25.30 14.67
C LEU A 167 12.68 -24.25 15.38
N ILE A 168 12.31 -24.50 16.63
CA ILE A 168 11.56 -23.55 17.47
C ILE A 168 12.41 -22.30 17.74
N VAL A 169 13.69 -22.47 18.07
CA VAL A 169 14.62 -21.35 18.28
C VAL A 169 14.76 -20.51 17.00
N ALA A 170 14.92 -21.15 15.84
CA ALA A 170 14.99 -20.47 14.56
C ALA A 170 13.68 -19.73 14.25
N LEU A 171 12.53 -20.35 14.47
CA LEU A 171 11.22 -19.74 14.27
C LEU A 171 11.05 -18.47 15.12
N ILE A 172 11.34 -18.56 16.42
CA ILE A 172 11.28 -17.41 17.34
C ILE A 172 12.23 -16.31 16.88
N THR A 173 13.45 -16.68 16.49
CA THR A 173 14.45 -15.73 15.99
C THR A 173 13.94 -14.98 14.77
N VAL A 174 13.38 -15.67 13.78
CA VAL A 174 12.83 -15.04 12.57
C VAL A 174 11.62 -14.17 12.90
N ILE A 175 10.72 -14.61 13.79
CA ILE A 175 9.58 -13.81 14.25
C ILE A 175 10.04 -12.49 14.88
N LEU A 176 11.07 -12.52 15.73
CA LEU A 176 11.63 -11.33 16.36
C LEU A 176 12.27 -10.38 15.32
N ILE A 177 12.98 -10.93 14.32
CA ILE A 177 13.54 -10.16 13.20
C ILE A 177 12.41 -9.49 12.41
N VAL A 178 11.38 -10.25 12.02
CA VAL A 178 10.23 -9.74 11.28
C VAL A 178 9.52 -8.64 12.07
N ALA A 179 9.28 -8.84 13.37
CA ALA A 179 8.67 -7.83 14.24
C ALA A 179 9.53 -6.56 14.32
N ARG A 180 10.85 -6.70 14.43
CA ARG A 180 11.79 -5.58 14.52
C ARG A 180 11.85 -4.73 13.26
N TYR A 181 11.66 -5.34 12.09
CA TYR A 181 11.71 -4.68 10.77
C TYR A 181 10.34 -4.44 10.13
N ALA A 182 9.24 -4.81 10.80
CA ALA A 182 7.88 -4.71 10.27
C ALA A 182 7.51 -3.32 9.74
N GLU A 183 7.92 -2.24 10.42
CA GLU A 183 7.66 -0.88 9.96
C GLU A 183 8.42 -0.54 8.67
N ALA A 184 9.67 -0.99 8.55
CA ALA A 184 10.47 -0.79 7.35
C ALA A 184 9.87 -1.57 6.17
N LEU A 185 9.43 -2.82 6.39
CA LEU A 185 8.74 -3.64 5.40
C LEU A 185 7.44 -2.95 4.92
N TYR A 186 6.62 -2.46 5.84
CA TYR A 186 5.39 -1.76 5.48
C TYR A 186 5.66 -0.50 4.63
N ARG A 187 6.69 0.28 4.98
CA ARG A 187 7.08 1.46 4.19
C ARG A 187 7.61 1.08 2.81
N LEU A 188 8.33 -0.03 2.70
CA LEU A 188 8.79 -0.57 1.42
C LEU A 188 7.59 -0.93 0.54
N ASP A 189 6.61 -1.68 1.07
CA ASP A 189 5.39 -2.07 0.36
C ASP A 189 4.63 -0.83 -0.16
N LEU A 190 4.48 0.19 0.68
CA LEU A 190 3.87 1.46 0.27
C LEU A 190 4.66 2.15 -0.84
N ASN A 191 5.97 2.20 -0.74
CA ASN A 191 6.81 2.91 -1.72
C ASN A 191 6.78 2.22 -3.09
N ILE A 192 6.69 0.89 -3.12
CA ILE A 192 6.53 0.12 -4.36
C ILE A 192 5.25 0.52 -5.10
N VAL A 193 4.13 0.67 -4.37
CA VAL A 193 2.81 0.94 -4.97
C VAL A 193 2.54 2.44 -5.18
N TYR A 194 2.91 3.28 -4.22
CA TYR A 194 2.51 4.69 -4.15
C TYR A 194 3.67 5.69 -4.26
N GLY A 195 4.92 5.24 -4.21
CA GLY A 195 6.09 6.12 -4.09
C GLY A 195 6.16 7.23 -5.14
N ARG A 196 5.78 6.92 -6.40
CA ARG A 196 5.70 7.93 -7.47
C ARG A 196 4.70 9.04 -7.16
N GLN A 197 3.53 8.72 -6.62
CA GLN A 197 2.52 9.73 -6.30
C GLN A 197 2.86 10.51 -5.03
N PHE A 198 3.50 9.86 -4.04
CA PHE A 198 4.02 10.56 -2.86
C PHE A 198 5.08 11.58 -3.25
N LYS A 199 5.99 11.23 -4.17
CA LYS A 199 6.98 12.18 -4.69
C LYS A 199 6.31 13.37 -5.38
N LYS A 200 5.33 13.14 -6.24
CA LYS A 200 4.57 14.23 -6.91
C LYS A 200 3.81 15.12 -5.95
N LEU A 201 3.24 14.56 -4.88
CA LEU A 201 2.57 15.34 -3.84
C LEU A 201 3.58 16.26 -3.14
N ALA A 202 4.75 15.71 -2.76
CA ALA A 202 5.80 16.49 -2.11
C ALA A 202 6.34 17.61 -3.02
N GLU A 203 6.64 17.30 -4.30
CA GLU A 203 7.05 18.29 -5.30
C GLU A 203 6.03 19.43 -5.42
N LEU A 204 4.73 19.10 -5.50
CA LEU A 204 3.68 20.13 -5.62
C LEU A 204 3.55 21.00 -4.37
N ILE A 205 3.79 20.45 -3.18
CA ILE A 205 3.82 21.23 -1.94
C ILE A 205 5.00 22.19 -1.98
N THR A 206 6.21 21.71 -2.30
CA THR A 206 7.41 22.54 -2.40
C THR A 206 7.24 23.67 -3.42
N ASP A 207 6.70 23.38 -4.62
CA ASP A 207 6.43 24.39 -5.65
C ASP A 207 5.57 25.54 -5.09
N MET A 208 4.53 25.22 -4.31
CA MET A 208 3.65 26.24 -3.74
C MET A 208 4.25 26.98 -2.55
N GLU A 209 5.17 26.36 -1.81
CA GLU A 209 5.94 27.05 -0.77
C GLU A 209 6.91 28.07 -1.36
N GLU A 210 7.54 27.75 -2.50
CA GLU A 210 8.40 28.67 -3.23
C GLU A 210 7.64 29.86 -3.80
N LEU A 211 6.44 29.63 -4.35
CA LEU A 211 5.58 30.71 -4.88
C LEU A 211 5.03 31.67 -3.81
N ARG A 212 5.08 31.27 -2.54
CA ARG A 212 4.61 32.07 -1.40
C ARG A 212 5.73 32.89 -0.74
N LYS A 213 6.99 32.60 -1.06
CA LYS A 213 8.15 33.40 -0.64
C LYS A 213 8.27 34.66 -1.49
#